data_AF-A0A914EAM4-F1
#
_entry.id   AF-A0A914EAM4-F1
#
_cell.length_a   1.000
_cell.length_b   1.000
_cell.length_c   1.000
_cell.angle_alpha   90.00
_cell.angle_beta   90.00
_cell.angle_gamma   90.00
#
_symmetry.space_group_name_H-M   'P 1'
#
loop_
_entity.id
_entity.type
_entity.pdbx_description
1 polymer ?
#
loop_
_entity_poly.entity_id
_entity_poly.type
_entity_poly.pdbx_seq_one_letter_code
_entity_poly.pdbx_strand_id
1 'polypeptide(L)'
;MTKGIGSSLSDLASWRYKGWKRRWFVLNDKCLYYFELTPEKEPRGIIPLETIKVRIVEDKSKQHTFELYSSSTDVIKACKTDSDGRLVEGRHAVYRLAASNSDEMHSWINAIQRSINKDPFFDMLQLRRKRMSTAPSDSSSSRG
;
A
#
# COMPACT_ATOMS: atom_id res chain seq x y z
N MET A 1 17.34 6.35 2.48
CA MET A 1 16.01 6.82 2.02
C MET A 1 15.57 5.88 0.90
N THR A 2 14.80 4.84 1.20
CA THR A 2 14.20 4.01 0.15
C THR A 2 13.10 4.85 -0.49
N LYS A 3 13.35 5.43 -1.66
CA LYS A 3 12.30 6.07 -2.45
C LYS A 3 11.31 4.97 -2.83
N GLY A 4 10.08 5.05 -2.31
CA GLY A 4 9.00 4.14 -2.70
C GLY A 4 8.75 4.22 -4.21
N ILE A 5 8.33 3.12 -4.81
CA ILE A 5 7.86 3.11 -6.20
C ILE A 5 6.50 3.81 -6.19
N GLY A 6 6.40 4.91 -6.95
CA GLY A 6 5.20 5.72 -7.07
C GLY A 6 4.80 5.85 -8.53
N SER A 7 3.65 5.29 -8.90
CA SER A 7 3.08 5.49 -10.24
C SER A 7 1.57 5.30 -10.22
N SER A 8 0.91 5.69 -11.32
CA SER A 8 -0.53 5.54 -11.46
C SER A 8 -0.87 4.09 -11.84
N LEU A 9 -1.80 3.49 -11.10
CA LEU A 9 -2.49 2.26 -11.50
C LEU A 9 -3.99 2.51 -11.56
N SER A 10 -4.71 1.64 -12.24
CA SER A 10 -6.17 1.59 -12.13
C SER A 10 -6.57 0.49 -11.14
N ASP A 11 -7.53 0.75 -10.25
CA ASP A 11 -7.97 -0.19 -9.24
C ASP A 11 -9.49 -0.38 -9.19
N LEU A 12 -9.93 -1.50 -8.62
CA LEU A 12 -11.33 -1.72 -8.30
C LEU A 12 -11.59 -1.36 -6.83
N ALA A 13 -11.90 -0.09 -6.56
CA ALA A 13 -11.98 0.44 -5.19
C ALA A 13 -13.29 0.14 -4.44
N SER A 14 -14.27 -0.57 -5.04
CA SER A 14 -15.52 -0.94 -4.35
C SER A 14 -15.99 -2.37 -4.59
N TRP A 15 -16.16 -3.15 -3.52
CA TRP A 15 -16.92 -4.40 -3.51
C TRP A 15 -18.35 -4.23 -4.07
N ARG A 16 -18.97 -3.06 -3.82
CA ARG A 16 -20.36 -2.76 -4.19
C ARG A 16 -20.52 -2.15 -5.59
N TYR A 17 -19.47 -1.52 -6.13
CA TYR A 17 -19.51 -0.84 -7.43
C TYR A 17 -18.35 -1.35 -8.28
N LYS A 18 -18.69 -2.19 -9.26
CA LYS A 18 -17.71 -2.75 -10.21
C LYS A 18 -17.32 -1.67 -11.22
N GLY A 19 -16.31 -0.86 -10.90
CA GLY A 19 -15.74 0.12 -11.82
C GLY A 19 -14.28 0.46 -11.50
N TRP A 20 -13.47 0.52 -12.55
CA TRP A 20 -12.05 0.90 -12.46
C TRP A 20 -11.89 2.38 -12.12
N LYS A 21 -11.05 2.70 -11.14
CA LYS A 21 -10.69 4.07 -10.79
C LYS A 21 -9.19 4.25 -10.98
N ARG A 22 -8.79 5.36 -11.59
CA ARG A 22 -7.38 5.73 -11.63
C ARG A 22 -6.98 6.25 -10.26
N ARG A 23 -5.88 5.71 -9.74
CA ARG A 23 -5.31 6.09 -8.44
C ARG A 23 -3.80 6.15 -8.55
N TRP A 24 -3.21 7.01 -7.74
CA TRP A 24 -1.76 7.03 -7.56
C TRP A 24 -1.40 6.06 -6.45
N PHE A 25 -0.51 5.11 -6.72
CA PHE A 25 -0.08 4.13 -5.72
C PHE A 25 1.34 4.43 -5.27
N VAL A 26 1.59 4.26 -3.97
CA VAL A 26 2.93 4.33 -3.38
C VAL A 26 3.12 3.11 -2.50
N LEU A 27 4.18 2.34 -2.78
CA LEU A 27 4.62 1.29 -1.88
C LEU A 27 5.68 1.86 -0.93
N ASN A 28 5.39 1.87 0.37
CA ASN A 28 6.36 2.30 1.38
C ASN A 28 6.12 1.57 2.72
N ASP A 29 7.18 1.28 3.47
CA ASP A 29 7.11 0.71 4.82
C ASP A 29 6.10 -0.47 4.95
N LYS A 30 6.15 -1.41 3.99
CA LYS A 30 5.26 -2.60 3.91
C LYS A 30 3.76 -2.30 3.83
N CYS A 31 3.41 -1.08 3.43
CA CYS A 31 2.04 -0.66 3.19
C CYS A 31 1.92 -0.16 1.74
N LEU A 32 0.79 -0.48 1.12
CA LEU A 32 0.40 0.10 -0.16
C LEU A 32 -0.59 1.24 0.11
N TYR A 33 -0.14 2.45 -0.21
CA TYR A 33 -0.94 3.67 -0.11
C TYR A 33 -1.52 3.97 -1.48
N TYR A 34 -2.76 4.44 -1.52
CA TYR A 34 -3.35 4.95 -2.75
C TYR A 34 -4.02 6.30 -2.55
N PHE A 35 -3.89 7.16 -3.56
CA PHE A 35 -4.35 8.54 -3.56
C PHE A 35 -5.24 8.78 -4.79
N GLU A 36 -6.06 9.82 -4.75
CA GLU A 36 -6.95 10.13 -5.88
C GLU A 36 -6.19 10.56 -7.14
N LEU A 37 -5.14 11.37 -6.98
CA LEU A 37 -4.41 11.95 -8.10
C LEU A 37 -2.90 12.03 -7.85
N THR A 38 -2.48 12.62 -6.73
CA THR A 38 -1.06 12.81 -6.37
C THR A 38 -0.81 12.42 -4.91
N PRO A 39 0.43 12.06 -4.54
CA PRO A 39 0.79 11.67 -3.17
C PRO A 39 0.99 12.86 -2.21
N GLU A 40 0.72 14.09 -2.64
CA GLU A 40 0.90 15.32 -1.85
C GLU A 40 -0.21 15.55 -0.80
N LYS A 41 -1.31 14.79 -0.91
CA LYS A 41 -2.46 14.86 -0.01
C LYS A 41 -2.51 13.61 0.87
N GLU A 42 -3.42 13.60 1.84
CA GLU A 42 -3.69 12.38 2.62
C GLU A 42 -4.11 11.21 1.71
N PRO A 43 -3.68 9.97 2.03
CA PRO A 43 -4.03 8.80 1.26
C PRO A 43 -5.54 8.55 1.29
N ARG A 44 -6.09 8.19 0.14
CA ARG A 44 -7.47 7.72 0.01
C ARG A 44 -7.67 6.38 0.71
N GLY A 45 -6.62 5.59 0.82
CA GLY A 45 -6.58 4.45 1.73
C GLY A 45 -5.22 3.79 1.81
N ILE A 46 -5.13 2.85 2.75
CA ILE A 46 -3.90 2.18 3.15
C ILE A 46 -4.19 0.68 3.27
N ILE A 47 -3.34 -0.13 2.63
CA ILE A 47 -3.40 -1.59 2.68
C ILE A 47 -2.08 -2.10 3.29
N PRO A 48 -2.10 -2.52 4.56
CA PRO A 48 -1.00 -3.25 5.17
C PRO A 48 -0.74 -4.58 4.43
N LEU A 49 0.53 -4.91 4.17
CA LEU A 49 0.90 -6.05 3.31
C LEU A 49 1.27 -7.32 4.08
N GLU A 50 1.15 -7.36 5.41
CA GLU A 50 1.66 -8.45 6.25
C GLU A 50 1.02 -9.81 5.94
N THR A 51 -0.25 -9.83 5.53
CA THR A 51 -0.99 -11.06 5.19
C THR A 51 -1.40 -11.10 3.72
N ILE A 52 -0.83 -10.21 2.91
CA ILE A 52 -1.19 -10.06 1.51
C ILE A 52 -0.35 -10.97 0.64
N LYS A 53 -1.00 -11.57 -0.34
CA LYS A 53 -0.38 -12.25 -1.47
C LYS A 53 -0.81 -11.59 -2.77
N VAL A 54 -0.01 -11.81 -3.80
CA VAL A 54 -0.24 -11.25 -5.14
C VAL A 54 -0.35 -12.37 -6.15
N ARG A 55 -1.29 -12.24 -7.10
CA ARG A 55 -1.41 -13.14 -8.27
C ARG A 55 -1.76 -12.35 -9.53
N ILE A 56 -1.26 -12.80 -10.67
CA ILE A 56 -1.72 -12.31 -11.98
C ILE A 56 -3.13 -12.86 -12.23
N VAL A 57 -4.01 -12.04 -12.79
CA VAL A 57 -5.36 -12.47 -13.19
C VAL A 57 -5.70 -11.90 -14.56
N GLU A 58 -6.59 -12.56 -15.28
CA GLU A 58 -7.19 -12.01 -16.48
C GLU A 58 -8.45 -11.19 -16.12
N ASP A 59 -8.65 -10.07 -16.80
CA ASP A 59 -9.87 -9.27 -16.70
C ASP A 59 -10.42 -8.99 -18.10
N LYS A 60 -11.76 -8.99 -18.23
CA LYS A 60 -12.43 -8.79 -19.51
C LYS A 60 -12.23 -7.38 -20.09
N SER A 61 -11.93 -6.40 -19.22
CA SER A 61 -11.94 -4.98 -19.54
C SER A 61 -10.58 -4.29 -19.44
N LYS A 62 -9.59 -4.94 -18.81
CA LYS A 62 -8.24 -4.41 -18.60
C LYS A 62 -7.20 -5.50 -18.80
N GLN A 63 -6.11 -5.13 -19.46
CA GLN A 63 -4.90 -5.95 -19.53
C GLN A 63 -3.97 -5.65 -18.35
N HIS A 64 -2.95 -6.49 -18.20
CA HIS A 64 -1.88 -6.30 -17.20
C HIS A 64 -2.44 -6.21 -15.77
N THR A 65 -3.39 -7.11 -15.49
CA THR A 65 -4.14 -7.16 -14.24
C THR A 65 -3.56 -8.14 -13.24
N PHE A 66 -3.60 -7.73 -11.97
CA PHE A 66 -3.19 -8.54 -10.84
C PHE A 66 -4.07 -8.26 -9.63
N GLU A 67 -4.11 -9.19 -8.69
CA GLU A 67 -4.89 -9.09 -7.47
C GLU A 67 -4.02 -9.17 -6.23
N LEU A 68 -4.33 -8.30 -5.27
CA LEU A 68 -3.98 -8.47 -3.87
C LEU A 68 -5.10 -9.25 -3.20
N TYR A 69 -4.74 -10.31 -2.49
CA TYR A 69 -5.68 -11.14 -1.71
C TYR A 69 -5.04 -11.48 -0.36
N SER A 70 -5.87 -11.64 0.67
CA SER A 70 -5.39 -12.09 1.97
C SER A 70 -5.19 -13.60 1.96
N SER A 71 -4.09 -14.09 2.55
CA SER A 71 -3.86 -15.53 2.71
C SER A 71 -4.44 -16.12 3.99
N SER A 72 -4.97 -15.29 4.88
CA SER A 72 -5.42 -15.69 6.22
C SER A 72 -6.88 -15.35 6.52
N THR A 73 -7.50 -14.45 5.75
CA THR A 73 -8.85 -13.93 6.00
C THR A 73 -9.61 -13.76 4.69
N ASP A 74 -10.94 -13.81 4.73
CA ASP A 74 -11.78 -13.55 3.55
C ASP A 74 -11.83 -12.07 3.15
N VAL A 75 -11.44 -11.18 4.06
CA VAL A 75 -11.41 -9.73 3.85
C VAL A 75 -10.01 -9.21 4.13
N ILE A 76 -9.49 -8.38 3.24
CA ILE A 76 -8.23 -7.67 3.42
C ILE A 76 -8.42 -6.59 4.47
N LYS A 77 -7.56 -6.61 5.50
CA LYS A 77 -7.44 -5.52 6.47
C LYS A 77 -6.91 -4.30 5.74
N ALA A 78 -7.72 -3.25 5.66
CA ALA A 78 -7.36 -1.99 5.04
C ALA A 78 -8.20 -0.88 5.65
N CYS A 79 -7.75 0.36 5.53
CA CYS A 79 -8.57 1.53 5.83
C CYS A 79 -8.69 2.42 4.58
N LYS A 80 -9.76 3.19 4.49
CA LYS A 80 -9.98 4.17 3.42
C LYS A 80 -10.81 5.34 3.91
N THR A 81 -10.76 6.45 3.20
CA THR A 81 -11.70 7.55 3.39
C THR A 81 -12.94 7.36 2.50
N ASP A 82 -14.12 7.53 3.07
CA ASP A 82 -15.38 7.57 2.30
C ASP A 82 -15.54 8.91 1.55
N SER A 83 -16.71 9.14 0.91
CA SER A 83 -16.97 10.39 0.18
C SER A 83 -16.91 11.63 1.07
N ASP A 84 -17.18 11.47 2.37
CA ASP A 84 -17.25 12.55 3.34
C ASP A 84 -15.89 12.75 4.06
N GLY A 85 -14.86 12.02 3.62
CA GLY A 85 -13.52 12.08 4.18
C GLY A 85 -13.35 11.29 5.48
N ARG A 86 -14.36 10.53 5.93
CA ARG A 86 -14.28 9.76 7.18
C ARG A 86 -13.48 8.49 6.99
N LEU A 87 -12.60 8.19 7.94
CA LEU A 87 -11.84 6.94 7.96
C LEU A 87 -12.79 5.76 8.25
N VAL A 88 -12.83 4.80 7.33
CA VAL A 88 -13.64 3.58 7.44
C VAL A 88 -12.79 2.36 7.11
N GLU A 89 -13.16 1.21 7.68
CA GLU A 89 -12.52 -0.06 7.36
C GLU A 89 -12.89 -0.52 5.93
N GLY A 90 -11.90 -1.00 5.20
CA GLY A 90 -12.07 -1.65 3.91
C GLY A 90 -12.85 -2.95 4.06
N ARG A 91 -13.73 -3.24 3.09
CA ARG A 91 -14.54 -4.48 3.06
C ARG A 91 -14.27 -5.32 1.83
N HIS A 92 -13.02 -5.29 1.38
CA HIS A 92 -12.61 -5.88 0.12
C HIS A 92 -12.05 -7.27 0.33
N ALA A 93 -12.61 -8.27 -0.35
CA ALA A 93 -12.02 -9.60 -0.39
C ALA A 93 -10.72 -9.61 -1.20
N VAL A 94 -10.68 -8.81 -2.27
CA VAL A 94 -9.51 -8.62 -3.13
C VAL A 94 -9.42 -7.16 -3.56
N TYR A 95 -8.19 -6.70 -3.83
CA TYR A 95 -7.95 -5.48 -4.61
C TYR A 95 -7.42 -5.88 -5.98
N ARG A 96 -8.21 -5.63 -7.02
CA ARG A 96 -7.78 -5.83 -8.40
C ARG A 96 -7.17 -4.56 -8.95
N LEU A 97 -5.96 -4.68 -9.49
CA LEU A 97 -5.14 -3.59 -10.01
C LEU A 97 -4.79 -3.87 -11.47
N ALA A 98 -4.67 -2.81 -12.27
CA ALA A 98 -4.24 -2.86 -13.66
C ALA A 98 -3.13 -1.83 -13.88
N ALA A 99 -2.01 -2.28 -14.45
CA ALA A 99 -0.91 -1.42 -14.87
C ALA A 99 -1.07 -0.93 -16.31
N SER A 100 -0.26 0.05 -16.71
CA SER A 100 -0.33 0.61 -18.07
C SER A 100 0.27 -0.34 -19.11
N ASN A 101 1.18 -1.22 -18.69
CA ASN A 101 1.86 -2.20 -19.52
C ASN A 101 2.36 -3.39 -18.68
N SER A 102 2.87 -4.42 -19.37
CA SER A 102 3.38 -5.64 -18.75
C SER A 102 4.56 -5.38 -17.81
N ASP A 103 5.50 -4.51 -18.18
CA ASP A 103 6.71 -4.26 -17.39
C ASP A 103 6.37 -3.58 -16.06
N GLU A 104 5.45 -2.59 -16.09
CA GLU A 104 4.93 -1.97 -14.89
C GLU A 104 4.21 -2.99 -13.99
N MET A 105 3.37 -3.86 -14.57
CA MET A 105 2.70 -4.91 -13.80
C MET A 105 3.71 -5.80 -13.07
N HIS A 106 4.70 -6.34 -13.79
CA HIS A 106 5.73 -7.19 -13.19
C HIS A 106 6.57 -6.44 -12.15
N SER A 107 6.92 -5.17 -12.42
CA SER A 107 7.64 -4.31 -11.47
C SER A 107 6.85 -4.13 -10.16
N TRP A 108 5.55 -3.84 -10.25
CA TRP A 108 4.67 -3.72 -9.09
C TRP A 108 4.52 -5.04 -8.32
N ILE A 109 4.29 -6.16 -9.02
CA ILE A 109 4.19 -7.49 -8.38
C ILE A 109 5.47 -7.82 -7.63
N ASN A 110 6.63 -7.65 -8.27
CA ASN A 110 7.93 -7.92 -7.68
C ASN A 110 8.20 -7.02 -6.47
N ALA A 111 7.89 -5.73 -6.56
CA ALA A 111 8.05 -4.79 -5.46
C ALA A 111 7.19 -5.15 -4.25
N ILE A 112 5.91 -5.48 -4.48
CA ILE A 112 4.99 -5.89 -3.42
C ILE A 112 5.46 -7.20 -2.79
N GLN A 113 5.80 -8.22 -3.58
CA GLN A 113 6.33 -9.50 -3.08
C GLN A 113 7.60 -9.31 -2.24
N ARG A 114 8.53 -8.47 -2.68
CA ARG A 114 9.74 -8.13 -1.90
C ARG A 114 9.41 -7.44 -0.59
N SER A 115 8.37 -6.60 -0.56
CA SER A 115 7.94 -5.94 0.68
C SER A 115 7.23 -6.86 1.68
N ILE A 116 6.60 -7.94 1.18
CA ILE A 116 5.96 -8.98 1.99
C ILE A 116 7.02 -9.92 2.60
N ASN A 117 8.05 -10.27 1.82
CA ASN A 117 9.08 -11.20 2.26
C ASN A 117 9.91 -10.57 3.39
N LYS A 118 9.91 -11.25 4.54
CA LYS A 118 10.70 -10.87 5.72
C LYS A 118 12.18 -11.07 5.41
N ASP A 119 12.88 -10.00 5.05
CA ASP A 119 14.31 -9.94 5.26
C ASP A 119 14.56 -9.59 6.75
N PRO A 120 15.15 -10.50 7.56
CA PRO A 120 15.49 -10.22 8.95
C PRO A 120 16.35 -8.95 9.11
N PHE A 121 17.13 -8.61 8.08
CA PHE A 121 17.93 -7.39 8.04
C PHE A 121 17.04 -6.14 7.94
N PHE A 122 15.96 -6.19 7.15
CA PHE A 122 15.01 -5.08 7.03
C PHE A 122 14.25 -4.83 8.34
N ASP A 123 13.83 -5.90 9.02
CA ASP A 123 13.18 -5.80 10.33
C ASP A 123 14.12 -5.20 11.38
N MET A 124 15.39 -5.62 11.40
CA MET A 124 16.42 -5.05 12.27
C MET A 124 16.68 -3.57 11.99
N LEU A 125 16.74 -3.16 10.71
CA LEU A 125 16.91 -1.75 10.32
C LEU A 125 15.72 -0.89 10.73
N GLN A 126 14.49 -1.38 10.59
CA GLN A 126 13.29 -0.67 11.05
C GLN A 126 13.25 -0.55 12.57
N LEU A 127 13.63 -1.61 13.31
CA LEU A 127 13.74 -1.57 14.76
C LEU A 127 14.74 -0.49 15.21
N ARG A 128 15.87 -0.36 14.51
CA ARG A 128 16.87 0.68 14.75
C ARG A 128 16.34 2.08 14.44
N ARG A 129 15.59 2.26 13.35
CA ARG A 129 14.96 3.54 12.99
C ARG A 129 13.90 3.97 14.01
N LYS A 130 13.09 3.02 14.49
CA LYS A 130 12.04 3.26 15.49
C LYS A 130 12.62 3.69 16.85
N ARG A 131 13.76 3.13 17.26
CA ARG A 131 14.50 3.54 18.47
C ARG A 131 15.06 4.96 18.38
N MET A 132 15.45 5.40 17.18
CA MET A 132 15.96 6.77 16.97
C MET A 132 14.85 7.82 16.94
N SER A 133 13.63 7.47 16.50
CA SER A 133 12.47 8.38 16.52
C SER A 133 11.82 8.55 17.90
N THR A 134 12.18 7.73 18.89
CA THR A 134 11.62 7.78 20.25
C THR A 134 12.62 8.30 21.29
N ALA A 135 13.78 8.83 20.88
CA ALA A 135 14.67 9.49 21.82
C ALA A 135 14.02 10.81 22.26
N PRO A 136 13.79 11.03 23.57
CA PRO A 136 13.35 12.35 24.04
C PRO A 136 14.45 13.35 23.73
N SER A 137 14.08 14.51 23.18
CA SER A 137 14.96 15.68 23.15
C SER A 137 15.26 16.06 24.60
N ASP A 138 16.45 15.70 25.10
CA ASP A 138 16.89 16.11 26.43
C ASP A 138 16.97 17.63 26.47
N SER A 139 16.01 18.23 27.15
CA SER A 139 16.06 19.62 27.58
C SER A 139 17.02 19.73 28.74
N SER A 140 18.28 20.11 28.48
CA SER A 140 19.15 20.60 29.54
C SER A 140 19.02 22.12 29.64
N SER A 141 18.11 22.54 30.52
CA SER A 141 18.35 23.76 31.29
C SER A 141 19.63 23.58 32.09
N SER A 142 20.52 24.56 32.06
CA SER A 142 21.54 24.72 33.09
C SER A 142 21.73 26.20 33.34
N ARG A 143 21.35 26.59 34.56
CA ARG A 143 21.63 27.86 35.20
C ARG A 143 23.13 28.15 35.18
N GLY A 144 23.44 29.44 35.04
CA GLY A 144 24.74 30.07 35.22
C GLY A 144 24.56 31.55 34.98
#